data_AF-A0AB39VHF9-F1
#
_entry.id   AF-A0AB39VHF9-F1
#
_cell.length_a   1.000
_cell.length_b   1.000
_cell.length_c   1.000
_cell.angle_alpha   90.00
_cell.angle_beta   90.00
_cell.angle_gamma   90.00
#
_symmetry.space_group_name_H-M   'P 1'
#
loop_
_entity.id
_entity.type
_entity.pdbx_description
1 polymer ?
#
loop_
_entity_poly.entity_id
_entity_poly.type
_entity_poly.pdbx_seq_one_letter_code
_entity_poly.pdbx_strand_id
1 'polypeptide(L)'
;MEVYLELFWIFFKIGAFTLGGGYAILPLIQADVVDFHKWLNIQQFTDIVAISQVTPGPISLNSATYVGYLVGNKAGIWNGVLAGTIATIGLILPSVIVMTFFSKFYLKFQDNKYMDNAFAGLKIVVVGLILAAAILLIDKNNFIK
;
A
#
# COMPACT_ATOMS: atom_id res chain seq x y z
N MET A 1 -14.67 -1.71 19.91
CA MET A 1 -14.80 -2.81 18.94
C MET A 1 -14.99 -2.27 17.53
N GLU A 2 -15.88 -1.28 17.34
CA GLU A 2 -16.16 -0.65 16.04
C GLU A 2 -14.91 -0.10 15.34
N VAL A 3 -14.06 0.66 16.04
CA VAL A 3 -12.83 1.25 15.49
C VAL A 3 -11.88 0.21 14.87
N TYR A 4 -11.78 -1.00 15.43
CA TYR A 4 -10.92 -2.05 14.88
C TYR A 4 -11.43 -2.59 13.55
N LEU A 5 -12.75 -2.75 13.44
CA LEU A 5 -13.39 -3.24 12.23
C LEU A 5 -13.34 -2.18 11.12
N GLU A 6 -13.56 -0.92 11.48
CA GLU A 6 -13.42 0.22 10.57
C GLU A 6 -11.98 0.34 10.06
N LEU A 7 -10.98 0.31 10.95
CA LEU A 7 -9.56 0.29 10.57
C LEU A 7 -9.27 -0.85 9.59
N PHE A 8 -9.70 -2.06 9.92
CA PHE A 8 -9.50 -3.21 9.04
C PHE A 8 -10.11 -2.97 7.66
N TRP A 9 -11.35 -2.51 7.60
CA TRP A 9 -12.07 -2.32 6.33
C TRP A 9 -11.48 -1.19 5.48
N ILE A 10 -11.10 -0.07 6.09
CA ILE A 10 -10.43 1.05 5.42
C ILE A 10 -9.13 0.55 4.80
N PHE A 11 -8.27 -0.08 5.59
CA PHE A 11 -6.97 -0.54 5.09
C PHE A 11 -7.10 -1.71 4.10
N PHE A 12 -8.11 -2.58 4.25
CA PHE A 12 -8.43 -3.61 3.26
C PHE A 12 -8.85 -3.01 1.92
N LYS A 13 -9.72 -2.00 1.93
CA LYS A 13 -10.11 -1.27 0.71
C LYS A 13 -8.91 -0.56 0.10
N ILE A 14 -8.13 0.17 0.89
CA ILE A 14 -6.92 0.87 0.42
C ILE A 14 -5.91 -0.11 -0.19
N GLY A 15 -5.71 -1.28 0.43
CA GLY A 15 -4.84 -2.34 -0.07
C GLY A 15 -5.36 -2.99 -1.37
N ALA A 16 -6.68 -3.11 -1.52
CA ALA A 16 -7.30 -3.63 -2.73
C ALA A 16 -7.26 -2.67 -3.93
N PHE A 17 -7.32 -1.35 -3.67
CA PHE A 17 -7.43 -0.31 -4.70
C PHE A 17 -6.16 0.54 -4.88
N THR A 18 -5.03 0.13 -4.32
CA THR A 18 -3.73 0.79 -4.53
C THR A 18 -3.21 0.48 -5.94
N LEU A 19 -3.31 1.47 -6.83
CA LEU A 19 -2.70 1.48 -8.15
C LEU A 19 -1.71 2.65 -8.20
N GLY A 20 -0.40 2.37 -8.33
CA GLY A 20 0.62 3.42 -8.43
C GLY A 20 1.70 3.44 -7.32
N GLY A 21 1.84 2.37 -6.54
CA GLY A 21 2.95 2.20 -5.59
C GLY A 21 2.73 2.87 -4.23
N GLY A 22 3.77 2.85 -3.40
CA GLY A 22 3.68 3.23 -1.98
C GLY A 22 3.26 4.68 -1.70
N TYR A 23 3.49 5.61 -2.64
CA TYR A 23 3.12 7.03 -2.45
C TYR A 23 1.68 7.35 -2.87
N ALA A 24 1.13 6.61 -3.83
CA ALA A 24 -0.26 6.77 -4.27
C ALA A 24 -1.26 6.43 -3.16
N ILE A 25 -0.82 5.72 -2.13
CA ILE A 25 -1.64 5.31 -0.99
C ILE A 25 -1.87 6.44 0.01
N LEU A 26 -0.94 7.41 0.11
CA LEU A 26 -0.97 8.42 1.18
C LEU A 26 -2.20 9.32 1.10
N PRO A 27 -2.63 9.81 -0.07
CA PRO A 27 -3.88 10.57 -0.18
C PRO A 27 -5.11 9.77 0.22
N LEU A 28 -5.14 8.46 -0.05
CA LEU A 28 -6.24 7.58 0.35
C LEU A 28 -6.31 7.44 1.87
N ILE A 29 -5.15 7.20 2.51
CA ILE A 29 -5.06 7.14 3.97
C ILE A 29 -5.45 8.49 4.59
N GLN A 30 -4.97 9.61 4.05
CA GLN A 30 -5.30 10.95 4.55
C GLN A 30 -6.80 11.21 4.47
N ALA A 31 -7.43 10.92 3.33
CA ALA A 31 -8.87 11.14 3.13
C ALA A 31 -9.71 10.37 4.16
N ASP A 32 -9.39 9.11 4.43
CA ASP A 32 -10.15 8.31 5.39
C ASP A 32 -9.81 8.69 6.84
N VAL A 33 -8.55 8.86 7.20
CA VAL A 33 -8.09 8.95 8.59
C VAL A 33 -8.11 10.39 9.13
N VAL A 34 -7.82 11.37 8.28
CA VAL A 34 -7.77 12.80 8.65
C VAL A 34 -9.07 13.49 8.30
N ASP A 35 -9.55 13.34 7.06
CA ASP A 35 -10.68 14.14 6.58
C ASP A 35 -12.04 13.56 7.01
N PHE A 36 -12.24 12.25 6.82
CA PHE A 36 -13.50 11.58 7.12
C PHE A 36 -13.65 11.20 8.60
N HIS A 37 -12.79 10.31 9.11
CA HIS A 37 -12.89 9.83 10.51
C HIS A 37 -12.32 10.81 11.53
N LYS A 38 -11.48 11.76 11.09
CA LYS A 38 -10.80 12.75 11.96
C LYS A 38 -10.09 12.11 13.14
N TRP A 39 -9.59 10.89 12.96
CA TRP A 39 -8.86 10.20 14.02
C TRP A 39 -7.50 10.84 14.26
N LEU A 40 -6.88 11.38 13.22
CA LEU A 40 -5.63 12.13 13.28
C LEU A 40 -5.82 13.50 12.65
N ASN A 41 -5.02 14.46 13.10
CA ASN A 41 -4.90 15.74 12.40
C ASN A 41 -3.82 15.65 11.30
N ILE A 42 -3.77 16.67 10.43
CA ILE A 42 -2.81 16.70 9.32
C ILE A 42 -1.35 16.65 9.80
N GLN A 43 -1.03 17.31 10.91
CA GLN A 43 0.33 17.32 11.46
C GLN A 43 0.76 15.92 11.91
N GLN A 44 -0.10 15.22 12.64
CA GLN A 44 0.13 13.84 13.06
C GLN A 44 0.30 12.91 11.86
N PHE A 45 -0.48 13.11 10.81
CA PHE A 45 -0.33 12.34 9.58
C PHE A 45 1.00 12.63 8.88
N THR A 46 1.42 13.89 8.80
CA THR A 46 2.74 14.26 8.26
C THR A 46 3.88 13.65 9.07
N ASP A 47 3.77 13.65 10.40
CA ASP A 47 4.77 13.03 11.28
C ASP A 47 4.84 11.51 11.05
N ILE A 48 3.70 10.83 10.87
CA ILE A 48 3.66 9.41 10.49
C ILE A 48 4.37 9.18 9.17
N VAL A 49 4.13 10.02 8.15
CA VAL A 49 4.78 9.88 6.84
C VAL A 49 6.29 10.03 6.98
N ALA A 50 6.75 11.01 7.77
CA ALA A 50 8.16 11.20 8.06
C ALA A 50 8.78 9.98 8.76
N ILE A 51 8.13 9.47 9.81
CA ILE A 51 8.57 8.25 10.52
C ILE A 51 8.60 7.04 9.58
N SER A 52 7.61 6.92 8.70
CA SER A 52 7.49 5.80 7.77
C SER A 52 8.58 5.79 6.70
N GLN A 53 9.15 6.95 6.37
CA GLN A 53 10.27 7.10 5.44
C GLN A 53 11.63 6.82 6.06
N VAL A 54 11.83 7.18 7.34
CA VAL A 54 13.08 6.89 8.05
C VAL A 54 13.14 5.45 8.57
N THR A 55 12.00 4.77 8.67
CA THR A 55 11.90 3.36 9.06
C THR A 55 12.12 2.46 7.85
N PRO A 56 12.95 1.41 7.93
CA PRO A 56 13.14 0.50 6.82
C PRO A 56 11.83 -0.18 6.43
N GLY A 57 11.60 -0.34 5.12
CA GLY A 57 10.45 -1.05 4.56
C GLY A 57 9.55 -0.20 3.67
N PRO A 58 8.44 -0.77 3.16
CA PRO A 58 7.52 -0.05 2.30
C PRO A 58 6.77 1.04 3.08
N ILE A 59 6.77 2.27 2.56
CA ILE A 59 6.04 3.38 3.19
C ILE A 59 4.56 3.05 3.45
N SER A 60 3.90 2.32 2.55
CA SER A 60 2.49 1.94 2.70
C SER A 60 2.23 1.11 3.96
N LEU A 61 3.12 0.15 4.23
CA LEU A 61 3.01 -0.80 5.33
C LEU A 61 3.37 -0.12 6.66
N ASN A 62 4.44 0.67 6.67
CA ASN A 62 4.83 1.47 7.83
C ASN A 62 3.74 2.48 8.20
N SER A 63 3.23 3.23 7.22
CA SER A 63 2.17 4.23 7.46
C SER A 63 0.90 3.59 8.00
N ALA A 64 0.45 2.46 7.45
CA ALA A 64 -0.71 1.74 7.98
C ALA A 64 -0.51 1.29 9.43
N THR A 65 0.66 0.75 9.75
CA THR A 65 1.01 0.30 11.11
C THR A 65 0.97 1.47 12.10
N TYR A 66 1.63 2.59 11.77
CA TYR A 66 1.71 3.76 12.65
C TYR A 66 0.37 4.49 12.79
N VAL A 67 -0.41 4.59 11.70
CA VAL A 67 -1.78 5.12 11.77
C VAL A 67 -2.61 4.26 12.72
N GLY A 68 -2.68 2.93 12.49
CA GLY A 68 -3.46 2.04 13.36
C GLY A 68 -3.00 2.14 14.82
N TYR A 69 -1.68 2.21 15.04
CA TYR A 69 -1.11 2.38 16.38
C TYR A 69 -1.59 3.66 17.05
N LEU A 70 -1.46 4.83 16.42
CA LEU A 70 -1.88 6.10 17.04
C LEU A 70 -3.39 6.17 17.27
N VAL A 71 -4.19 5.59 16.38
CA VAL A 71 -5.66 5.51 16.54
C VAL A 71 -6.01 4.67 17.77
N GLY A 72 -5.42 3.48 17.92
CA GLY A 72 -5.67 2.59 19.06
C GLY A 72 -5.03 3.05 20.38
N ASN A 73 -3.90 3.76 20.32
CA ASN A 73 -3.14 4.19 21.50
C ASN A 73 -3.93 5.19 22.37
N LYS A 74 -4.94 5.87 21.83
CA LYS A 74 -5.88 6.70 22.61
C LYS A 74 -6.60 5.90 23.70
N ALA A 75 -6.78 4.60 23.49
CA ALA A 75 -7.39 3.68 24.46
C ALA A 75 -6.34 2.88 25.25
N GLY A 76 -5.05 3.16 25.10
CA GLY A 76 -3.94 2.49 25.78
C GLY A 76 -2.96 1.79 24.83
N ILE A 77 -1.74 1.56 25.32
CA ILE A 77 -0.61 1.06 24.52
C ILE A 77 -0.92 -0.29 23.86
N TRP A 78 -1.52 -1.23 24.60
CA TRP A 78 -1.91 -2.53 24.07
C TRP A 78 -2.96 -2.44 22.96
N ASN A 79 -3.90 -1.51 23.09
CA ASN A 79 -4.90 -1.23 22.06
C ASN A 79 -4.25 -0.61 20.81
N GLY A 80 -3.20 0.21 20.99
CA GLY A 80 -2.37 0.70 19.88
C GLY A 80 -1.70 -0.44 19.12
N VAL A 81 -1.02 -1.36 19.80
CA VAL A 81 -0.34 -2.49 19.14
C VAL A 81 -1.33 -3.36 18.36
N LEU A 82 -2.48 -3.66 18.96
CA LEU A 82 -3.54 -4.42 18.29
C LEU A 82 -4.11 -3.68 17.08
N ALA A 83 -4.44 -2.39 17.21
CA ALA A 83 -4.98 -1.58 16.11
C ALA A 83 -3.98 -1.43 14.95
N GLY A 84 -2.69 -1.22 15.26
CA GLY A 84 -1.62 -1.19 14.27
C GLY A 84 -1.51 -2.51 13.52
N THR A 85 -1.55 -3.64 14.23
CA THR A 85 -1.50 -4.98 13.62
C THR A 85 -2.70 -5.23 12.71
N ILE A 86 -3.90 -4.85 13.14
CA ILE A 86 -5.14 -5.00 12.37
C ILE A 86 -5.10 -4.16 11.09
N ALA A 87 -4.65 -2.90 11.17
CA ALA A 87 -4.48 -2.04 9.99
C ALA A 87 -3.50 -2.65 8.98
N THR A 88 -2.37 -3.15 9.46
CA THR A 88 -1.33 -3.78 8.61
C THR A 88 -1.82 -5.06 7.95
N ILE A 89 -2.50 -5.93 8.70
CA ILE A 89 -3.11 -7.14 8.15
C ILE A 89 -4.18 -6.77 7.13
N GLY A 90 -5.07 -5.82 7.45
CA GLY A 90 -6.08 -5.31 6.54
C GLY A 90 -5.48 -4.88 5.21
N LEU A 91 -4.38 -4.12 5.25
CA LEU A 91 -3.68 -3.65 4.06
C LEU A 91 -3.09 -4.78 3.19
N ILE A 92 -2.44 -5.77 3.80
CA ILE A 92 -1.67 -6.79 3.07
C ILE A 92 -2.57 -7.93 2.58
N LEU A 93 -3.64 -8.23 3.31
CA LEU A 93 -4.56 -9.33 3.03
C LEU A 93 -5.12 -9.36 1.59
N PRO A 94 -5.61 -8.25 0.99
CA PRO A 94 -6.11 -8.28 -0.39
C PRO A 94 -5.03 -8.72 -1.38
N SER A 95 -3.79 -8.23 -1.23
CA SER A 95 -2.67 -8.64 -2.08
C SER A 95 -2.32 -10.12 -1.90
N VAL A 96 -2.36 -10.64 -0.66
CA VAL A 96 -2.11 -12.06 -0.39
C VAL A 96 -3.18 -12.95 -1.03
N ILE A 97 -4.46 -12.56 -0.94
CA ILE A 97 -5.57 -13.30 -1.57
C ILE A 97 -5.38 -13.36 -3.09
N VAL A 98 -5.14 -12.20 -3.71
CA VAL A 98 -4.95 -12.08 -5.15
C VAL A 98 -3.74 -12.90 -5.62
N MET A 99 -2.59 -12.74 -4.96
CA MET A 99 -1.38 -13.47 -5.35
C MET A 99 -1.50 -14.97 -5.13
N THR A 100 -2.19 -15.41 -4.07
CA THR A 100 -2.45 -16.84 -3.85
C THR A 100 -3.30 -17.42 -4.97
N PHE A 101 -4.34 -16.70 -5.40
CA PHE A 101 -5.18 -17.10 -6.52
C PHE A 101 -4.39 -17.18 -7.83
N PHE A 102 -3.62 -16.13 -8.16
CA PHE A 102 -2.77 -16.11 -9.36
C PHE A 102 -1.69 -17.19 -9.34
N SER A 103 -1.05 -17.44 -8.19
CA SER A 103 -0.03 -18.48 -8.05
C SER A 103 -0.60 -19.87 -8.33
N LYS A 104 -1.77 -20.20 -7.76
CA LYS A 104 -2.46 -21.47 -8.04
C LYS A 104 -2.82 -21.62 -9.52
N PHE A 105 -3.30 -20.55 -10.14
CA PHE A 105 -3.62 -20.54 -11.56
C PHE A 105 -2.36 -20.75 -12.41
N TYR A 106 -1.29 -20.02 -12.11
CA TYR A 106 -0.01 -20.13 -12.81
C TYR A 106 0.56 -21.54 -12.74
N LEU A 107 0.67 -22.13 -11.55
CA LEU A 107 1.20 -23.49 -11.36
C LEU A 107 0.40 -24.56 -12.12
N LYS A 108 -0.91 -24.34 -12.33
CA LYS A 108 -1.76 -25.26 -13.09
C LYS A 108 -1.51 -25.21 -14.60
N PHE A 109 -1.04 -24.07 -15.14
CA PHE A 109 -0.91 -23.84 -16.58
C PHE A 109 0.52 -23.53 -17.02
N GLN A 110 1.51 -23.64 -16.13
CA GLN A 110 2.91 -23.28 -16.40
C GLN A 110 3.54 -24.06 -17.57
N ASP A 111 3.12 -25.32 -17.79
CA ASP A 111 3.66 -26.16 -18.87
C ASP A 111 3.05 -25.85 -20.26
N ASN A 112 2.11 -24.91 -20.32
CA ASN A 112 1.49 -24.51 -21.57
C ASN A 112 2.36 -23.47 -22.30
N LYS A 113 2.77 -23.78 -23.54
CA LYS A 113 3.54 -22.88 -24.42
C LYS A 113 2.92 -21.48 -24.57
N TYR A 114 1.59 -21.37 -24.53
CA TYR A 114 0.91 -20.07 -24.61
C TYR A 114 1.15 -19.21 -23.36
N MET A 115 1.25 -19.84 -22.19
CA MET A 115 1.51 -19.14 -20.93
C MET A 115 2.94 -18.58 -20.93
N ASP A 116 3.92 -19.41 -21.29
CA ASP A 116 5.33 -19.01 -21.32
C ASP A 116 5.58 -17.86 -22.32
N ASN A 117 5.00 -17.94 -23.52
CA ASN A 117 5.05 -16.86 -24.50
C ASN A 117 4.38 -15.57 -24.02
N ALA A 118 3.26 -15.67 -23.30
CA ALA A 118 2.60 -14.50 -22.71
C ALA A 118 3.47 -13.83 -21.67
N PHE A 119 4.14 -14.59 -20.79
CA PHE A 119 5.10 -14.04 -19.82
C PHE A 119 6.34 -13.43 -20.49
N ALA A 120 6.85 -14.04 -21.56
CA ALA A 120 7.94 -13.47 -22.34
C ALA A 120 7.55 -12.11 -22.96
N GLY A 121 6.36 -12.02 -23.56
CA GLY A 121 5.81 -10.76 -24.06
C GLY A 121 5.64 -9.73 -22.95
N LEU A 122 5.08 -10.14 -21.80
CA LEU A 122 4.88 -9.27 -20.64
C LEU A 122 6.21 -8.68 -20.13
N LYS A 123 7.28 -9.48 -20.05
CA LYS A 123 8.61 -9.00 -19.66
C LYS A 123 9.11 -7.87 -20.57
N ILE A 124 8.97 -8.03 -21.89
CA ILE A 124 9.38 -7.01 -22.87
C ILE A 124 8.55 -5.74 -22.71
N VAL A 125 7.23 -5.86 -22.53
CA VAL A 125 6.32 -4.72 -22.30
C VAL A 125 6.70 -3.96 -21.03
N VAL A 126 6.99 -4.67 -19.93
CA VAL A 126 7.41 -4.04 -18.66
C VAL A 126 8.70 -3.23 -18.86
N VAL A 127 9.70 -3.78 -19.55
CA VAL A 127 10.95 -3.06 -19.85
C VAL A 127 10.66 -1.80 -20.69
N GLY A 128 9.80 -1.91 -21.71
CA GLY A 128 9.40 -0.77 -22.53
C GLY A 128 8.68 0.33 -21.73
N LEU A 129 7.78 -0.05 -20.81
CA LEU A 129 7.07 0.90 -19.94
C LEU A 129 8.02 1.59 -18.96
N ILE A 130 8.99 0.86 -18.38
CA ILE A 130 10.02 1.44 -17.51
C ILE A 130 10.89 2.44 -18.29
N LEU A 131 11.32 2.09 -19.50
CA LEU A 131 12.09 2.99 -20.37
C LEU A 131 11.28 4.25 -20.74
N ALA A 132 9.99 4.09 -21.07
CA ALA A 132 9.12 5.21 -21.36
C ALA A 132 8.97 6.16 -20.16
N ALA A 133 8.77 5.61 -18.95
CA ALA A 133 8.73 6.40 -17.72
C ALA A 133 10.06 7.12 -17.45
N ALA A 134 11.20 6.46 -17.69
CA ALA A 134 12.52 7.06 -17.52
C ALA A 134 12.77 8.24 -18.48
N ILE A 135 12.41 8.08 -19.76
CA ILE A 135 12.51 9.15 -20.76
C ILE A 135 11.57 10.31 -20.41
N LEU A 136 10.37 10.02 -19.90
CA LEU A 136 9.44 11.05 -19.46
C LEU A 136 10.01 11.86 -18.28
N LEU A 137 10.68 11.20 -17.33
CA LEU A 137 11.22 11.85 -16.13
C LEU A 137 12.53 12.62 -16.38
N ILE A 138 13.30 12.29 -17.43
CA ILE A 138 14.60 12.95 -17.69
C ILE A 138 14.48 14.35 -18.33
N ASP A 139 13.26 14.81 -18.67
CA ASP A 139 13.04 16.15 -19.19
C ASP A 139 13.51 17.23 -18.19
N LYS A 140 14.20 18.26 -18.70
CA LYS A 140 14.70 19.41 -17.92
C LYS A 140 13.60 20.13 -17.14
N ASN A 141 12.35 20.00 -17.57
CA ASN A 141 11.19 20.59 -16.89
C ASN A 141 10.83 19.89 -15.56
N ASN A 142 11.24 18.63 -15.38
CA ASN A 142 10.95 17.85 -14.16
C ASN A 142 12.02 17.99 -13.06
N PHE A 143 13.20 18.52 -13.41
CA PHE A 143 14.24 18.80 -12.43
C PHE A 143 14.04 20.19 -11.84
N ILE A 144 14.00 20.26 -10.52
CA ILE A 144 14.01 21.52 -9.77
C ILE A 144 15.34 22.22 -10.10
N LYS A 145 15.26 23.45 -10.62
CA LYS A 145 16.44 24.28 -10.92
C LYS A 145 17.19 24.70 -9.66
#